data_AF-A0A562VAU5-F1
#
_entry.id   AF-A0A562VAU5-F1
#
_cell.length_a   1.000
_cell.length_b   1.000
_cell.length_c   1.000
_cell.angle_alpha   90.00
_cell.angle_beta   90.00
_cell.angle_gamma   90.00
#
_symmetry.space_group_name_H-M   'P 1'
#
loop_
_entity.id
_entity.type
_entity.pdbx_description
1 polymer ?
#
loop_
_entity_poly.entity_id
_entity_poly.type
_entity_poly.pdbx_seq_one_letter_code
_entity_poly.pdbx_strand_id
1 'polypeptide(L)'
;MRRIRAATAAAAMALAGMVVVGPAQAEETTTAAPAAVPTADALRDAVAGCDRELTSGRYAENAGGSATIPVCATGSAVHWKADFDVDCDGQRTAECNENTDPWFQPQTAFRQSDGKYLNSATLPHVVVPMASSRWDYRSAGITGGTVAAVVYQDTVVYAVVGDVGPAGAIGEGSYALAEALGINPDPHYGGISGKVVDFILFPGVTASPIEDHDDAVSEGGQAATAFLNGCGRYGFSSYPALETGDSGAEVSAAQCLLDDLGFPVDGGPTGEFDAATAAAVTGFQADRDLPQNGRIDSHTWTAMLSHGTTPLLREGSTGAAVVRLQRALTAALGEPLGQDGIFGPLTEQAVIDYQNSAGLDDDGIVGPLTWAALQRGD
;
A
#
# COMPACT_ATOMS: atom_id res chain seq x y z
N MET A 1 -4.71 -49.38 60.05
CA MET A 1 -6.02 -49.99 59.68
C MET A 1 -7.12 -49.32 60.48
N ARG A 2 -8.26 -49.10 59.82
CA ARG A 2 -9.59 -48.71 60.31
C ARG A 2 -9.84 -47.25 60.72
N ARG A 3 -10.61 -46.63 59.82
CA ARG A 3 -11.39 -45.39 59.92
C ARG A 3 -12.46 -45.48 61.02
N ILE A 4 -12.91 -44.30 61.45
CA ILE A 4 -14.31 -43.84 61.62
C ILE A 4 -14.38 -42.95 62.86
N ARG A 5 -14.70 -41.67 62.67
CA ARG A 5 -15.55 -40.93 63.61
C ARG A 5 -16.56 -40.12 62.83
N ALA A 6 -17.81 -40.50 63.02
CA ALA A 6 -18.99 -39.72 62.67
C ALA A 6 -19.09 -38.50 63.59
N ALA A 7 -19.50 -37.37 63.03
CA ALA A 7 -19.84 -36.16 63.76
C ALA A 7 -21.37 -36.04 63.87
N THR A 8 -21.85 -35.84 65.10
CA THR A 8 -23.23 -35.46 65.41
C THR A 8 -23.37 -33.94 65.49
N ALA A 9 -24.55 -33.49 65.06
CA ALA A 9 -24.98 -32.12 64.84
C ALA A 9 -25.11 -31.24 66.09
N ALA A 10 -25.05 -29.92 65.87
CA ALA A 10 -25.89 -28.94 66.57
C ALA A 10 -26.08 -27.69 65.69
N ALA A 11 -27.32 -27.25 65.58
CA ALA A 11 -27.81 -26.18 64.74
C ALA A 11 -27.57 -24.78 65.34
N ALA A 12 -27.43 -23.77 64.49
CA ALA A 12 -27.72 -22.39 64.85
C ALA A 12 -28.33 -21.62 63.66
N MET A 13 -29.35 -20.83 64.00
CA MET A 13 -30.33 -20.14 63.19
C MET A 13 -29.78 -19.23 62.07
N ALA A 14 -30.54 -19.22 60.99
CA ALA A 14 -30.44 -18.30 59.87
C ALA A 14 -30.81 -16.86 60.27
N LEU A 15 -30.00 -15.90 59.84
CA LEU A 15 -30.43 -14.52 59.58
C LEU A 15 -30.41 -14.29 58.07
N ALA A 16 -31.58 -13.98 57.52
CA ALA A 16 -31.76 -13.60 56.13
C ALA A 16 -31.22 -12.18 55.91
N GLY A 17 -30.10 -12.06 55.20
CA GLY A 17 -29.67 -10.83 54.54
C GLY A 17 -30.01 -10.92 53.05
N MET A 18 -31.00 -10.14 52.60
CA MET A 18 -31.27 -9.95 51.18
C MET A 18 -30.08 -9.25 50.53
N VAL A 19 -29.34 -9.97 49.68
CA VAL A 19 -28.43 -9.36 48.72
C VAL A 19 -29.28 -8.97 47.51
N VAL A 20 -29.48 -7.66 47.34
CA VAL A 20 -30.03 -7.11 46.09
C VAL A 20 -28.94 -7.22 45.04
N VAL A 21 -29.05 -8.19 44.14
CA VAL A 21 -28.23 -8.27 42.95
C VAL A 21 -28.76 -7.21 41.99
N GLY A 22 -28.03 -6.09 41.86
CA GLY A 22 -28.27 -5.13 40.77
C GLY A 22 -28.03 -5.80 39.42
N PRO A 23 -28.70 -5.35 38.34
CA PRO A 23 -28.49 -5.95 37.03
C PRO A 23 -27.03 -5.75 36.63
N ALA A 24 -26.40 -6.84 36.17
CA ALA A 24 -25.10 -6.76 35.52
C ALA A 24 -25.23 -5.79 34.34
N GLN A 25 -24.49 -4.68 34.38
CA GLN A 25 -24.31 -3.83 33.22
C GLN A 25 -23.51 -4.66 32.22
N ALA A 26 -24.15 -5.04 31.13
CA ALA A 26 -23.43 -5.53 29.96
C ALA A 26 -22.54 -4.37 29.49
N GLU A 27 -21.23 -4.59 29.52
CA GLU A 27 -20.30 -3.73 28.81
C GLU A 27 -20.63 -3.86 27.33
N GLU A 28 -21.24 -2.82 26.76
CA GLU A 28 -21.35 -2.67 25.32
C GLU A 28 -19.92 -2.56 24.79
N THR A 29 -19.43 -3.63 24.18
CA THR A 29 -18.30 -3.57 23.26
C THR A 29 -18.66 -2.56 22.18
N THR A 30 -18.10 -1.36 22.29
CA THR A 30 -18.16 -0.33 21.25
C THR A 30 -17.46 -0.90 20.03
N THR A 31 -18.23 -1.45 19.09
CA THR A 31 -17.74 -1.76 17.76
C THR A 31 -17.15 -0.46 17.20
N ALA A 32 -15.84 -0.44 16.93
CA ALA A 32 -15.19 0.68 16.27
C ALA A 32 -16.00 1.04 15.01
N ALA A 33 -16.28 2.33 14.82
CA ALA A 33 -16.88 2.79 13.58
C ALA A 33 -16.05 2.27 12.39
N PRO A 34 -16.66 1.79 11.30
CA PRO A 34 -15.89 1.40 10.12
C PRO A 34 -15.02 2.58 9.73
N ALA A 35 -13.71 2.33 9.54
CA ALA A 35 -12.79 3.34 9.05
C ALA A 35 -13.43 4.03 7.82
N ALA A 36 -13.47 5.36 7.83
CA ALA A 36 -14.12 6.10 6.77
C ALA A 36 -13.46 5.72 5.43
N VAL A 37 -14.26 5.27 4.46
CA VAL A 37 -13.76 4.94 3.12
C VAL A 37 -13.09 6.20 2.55
N PRO A 38 -11.88 6.09 1.96
CA PRO A 38 -11.19 7.19 1.30
C PRO A 38 -12.11 8.00 0.38
N THR A 39 -12.16 9.32 0.58
CA THR A 39 -12.97 10.20 -0.27
C THR A 39 -12.29 10.45 -1.61
N ALA A 40 -13.09 10.77 -2.63
CA ALA A 40 -12.58 11.17 -3.93
C ALA A 40 -11.62 12.37 -3.84
N ASP A 41 -11.95 13.39 -3.05
CA ASP A 41 -11.08 14.55 -2.82
C ASP A 41 -9.74 14.16 -2.20
N ALA A 42 -9.73 13.34 -1.15
CA ALA A 42 -8.50 12.93 -0.49
C ALA A 42 -7.57 12.18 -1.45
N LEU A 43 -8.13 11.25 -2.24
CA LEU A 43 -7.37 10.50 -3.23
C LEU A 43 -6.83 11.41 -4.35
N ARG A 44 -7.66 12.32 -4.88
CA ARG A 44 -7.25 13.30 -5.91
C ARG A 44 -6.14 14.21 -5.42
N ASP A 45 -6.26 14.72 -4.19
CA ASP A 45 -5.24 15.59 -3.59
C ASP A 45 -3.92 14.84 -3.37
N ALA A 46 -3.99 13.58 -2.91
CA ALA A 46 -2.81 12.74 -2.68
C ALA A 46 -2.03 12.42 -3.98
N VAL A 47 -2.71 12.36 -5.13
CA VAL A 47 -2.07 12.13 -6.45
C VAL A 47 -1.98 13.36 -7.33
N ALA A 48 -2.25 14.56 -6.80
CA ALA A 48 -2.13 15.81 -7.56
C ALA A 48 -0.69 16.07 -8.04
N GLY A 49 0.30 15.54 -7.31
CA GLY A 49 1.72 15.59 -7.64
C GLY A 49 2.26 14.28 -8.21
N CYS A 50 3.52 14.32 -8.64
CA CYS A 50 4.24 13.18 -9.21
C CYS A 50 5.61 13.10 -8.54
N ASP A 51 5.80 12.19 -7.58
CA ASP A 51 7.11 12.04 -6.90
C ASP A 51 8.17 11.59 -7.92
N ARG A 52 7.78 10.69 -8.83
CA ARG A 52 8.63 10.21 -9.93
C ARG A 52 7.80 9.87 -11.16
N GLU A 53 8.14 10.47 -12.30
CA GLU A 53 7.58 10.04 -13.59
C GLU A 53 8.19 8.69 -13.98
N LEU A 54 7.34 7.67 -14.18
CA LEU A 54 7.75 6.30 -14.56
C LEU A 54 7.92 6.14 -16.07
N THR A 55 7.42 7.10 -16.85
CA THR A 55 7.44 7.07 -18.31
C THR A 55 8.69 7.72 -18.88
N SER A 56 9.32 7.09 -19.87
CA SER A 56 10.32 7.73 -20.73
C SER A 56 9.70 8.54 -21.89
N GLY A 57 8.38 8.42 -22.07
CA GLY A 57 7.55 9.23 -22.95
C GLY A 57 6.07 9.09 -22.61
N ARG A 58 5.31 10.18 -22.76
CA ARG A 58 3.93 10.32 -22.28
C ARG A 58 2.89 9.67 -23.20
N TYR A 59 1.69 9.41 -22.70
CA TYR A 59 0.57 8.83 -23.44
C TYR A 59 -0.42 9.89 -23.93
N ALA A 60 -1.16 9.56 -24.98
CA ALA A 60 -2.29 10.37 -25.44
C ALA A 60 -3.59 9.85 -24.79
N GLU A 61 -4.62 10.70 -24.80
CA GLU A 61 -6.01 10.31 -24.50
C GLU A 61 -6.45 9.24 -25.50
N ASN A 62 -6.30 9.53 -26.80
CA ASN A 62 -6.65 8.63 -27.88
C ASN A 62 -5.42 8.20 -28.71
N ALA A 63 -5.46 6.99 -29.29
CA ALA A 63 -4.37 6.47 -30.12
C ALA A 63 -4.04 7.40 -31.31
N GLY A 64 -2.77 7.78 -31.43
CA GLY A 64 -2.30 8.73 -32.45
C GLY A 64 -2.51 10.21 -32.12
N GLY A 65 -3.11 10.52 -30.97
CA GLY A 65 -3.28 11.87 -30.45
C GLY A 65 -2.02 12.49 -29.83
N SER A 66 -2.21 13.66 -29.21
CA SER A 66 -1.11 14.38 -28.54
C SER A 66 -0.73 13.70 -27.21
N ALA A 67 0.50 13.19 -27.16
CA ALA A 67 1.05 12.51 -26.01
C ALA A 67 1.43 13.47 -24.87
N THR A 68 0.56 13.63 -23.86
CA THR A 68 0.76 14.59 -22.76
C THR A 68 0.53 14.02 -21.36
N ILE A 69 0.09 12.77 -21.23
CA ILE A 69 -0.26 12.11 -19.96
C ILE A 69 0.96 11.31 -19.46
N PRO A 70 1.62 11.72 -18.36
CA PRO A 70 2.65 10.89 -17.72
C PRO A 70 2.00 9.77 -16.90
N VAL A 71 2.76 8.70 -16.63
CA VAL A 71 2.46 7.78 -15.53
C VAL A 71 3.41 8.11 -14.39
N CYS A 72 2.86 8.29 -13.20
CA CYS A 72 3.55 8.76 -12.02
C CYS A 72 3.59 7.68 -10.95
N ALA A 73 4.67 7.64 -10.18
CA ALA A 73 4.68 7.03 -8.87
C ALA A 73 4.59 8.15 -7.83
N THR A 74 3.69 7.99 -6.87
CA THR A 74 3.60 8.83 -5.67
C THR A 74 3.37 7.90 -4.48
N GLY A 75 4.27 7.92 -3.49
CA GLY A 75 4.25 6.93 -2.40
C GLY A 75 4.22 5.48 -2.91
N SER A 76 3.23 4.72 -2.45
CA SER A 76 2.98 3.32 -2.88
C SER A 76 2.13 3.21 -4.14
N ALA A 77 1.56 4.30 -4.64
CA ALA A 77 0.64 4.28 -5.78
C ALA A 77 1.34 4.54 -7.11
N VAL A 78 0.81 3.93 -8.17
CA VAL A 78 1.09 4.28 -9.57
C VAL A 78 -0.15 4.91 -10.16
N HIS A 79 -0.05 6.12 -10.70
CA HIS A 79 -1.23 6.87 -11.12
C HIS A 79 -1.05 7.67 -12.40
N TRP A 80 -2.17 8.02 -13.00
CA TRP A 80 -2.27 8.99 -14.09
C TRP A 80 -3.65 9.64 -14.08
N LYS A 81 -3.74 10.81 -14.71
CA LYS A 81 -5.00 11.52 -14.95
C LYS A 81 -5.26 11.63 -16.45
N ALA A 82 -6.37 11.06 -16.89
CA ALA A 82 -6.72 10.93 -18.31
C ALA A 82 -8.22 11.19 -18.53
N ASP A 83 -8.62 11.06 -19.78
CA ASP A 83 -9.99 10.79 -20.17
C ASP A 83 -10.44 9.40 -19.69
N PHE A 84 -11.67 9.05 -20.05
CA PHE A 84 -12.18 7.70 -19.90
C PHE A 84 -12.78 7.24 -21.23
N ASP A 85 -12.15 6.24 -21.85
CA ASP A 85 -12.67 5.53 -23.01
C ASP A 85 -13.22 4.16 -22.56
N VAL A 86 -14.42 3.82 -23.04
CA VAL A 86 -15.05 2.53 -22.70
C VAL A 86 -14.41 1.42 -23.52
N ASP A 87 -13.84 0.44 -22.83
CA ASP A 87 -13.28 -0.78 -23.39
C ASP A 87 -14.24 -1.95 -23.12
N CYS A 88 -14.80 -2.54 -24.17
CA CYS A 88 -15.81 -3.59 -24.06
C CYS A 88 -15.26 -4.98 -24.39
N ASP A 89 -13.94 -5.16 -24.34
CA ASP A 89 -13.28 -6.40 -24.71
C ASP A 89 -13.62 -7.56 -23.74
N GLY A 90 -13.44 -8.80 -24.20
CA GLY A 90 -13.65 -10.01 -23.39
C GLY A 90 -14.92 -10.77 -23.71
N GLN A 91 -15.68 -11.13 -22.67
CA GLN A 91 -16.89 -11.95 -22.85
C GLN A 91 -17.98 -11.18 -23.59
N ARG A 92 -18.55 -11.83 -24.61
CA ARG A 92 -19.68 -11.29 -25.36
C ARG A 92 -20.94 -11.22 -24.48
N THR A 93 -21.51 -10.03 -24.31
CA THR A 93 -22.77 -9.76 -23.61
C THR A 93 -23.76 -9.02 -24.49
N ALA A 94 -24.87 -8.53 -23.92
CA ALA A 94 -25.80 -7.66 -24.63
C ALA A 94 -25.22 -6.25 -24.83
N GLU A 95 -24.40 -5.81 -23.88
CA GLU A 95 -23.74 -4.50 -23.81
C GLU A 95 -22.43 -4.50 -24.58
N CYS A 96 -21.63 -5.56 -24.46
CA CYS A 96 -20.31 -5.70 -25.07
C CYS A 96 -20.30 -6.80 -26.14
N ASN A 97 -20.34 -6.41 -27.42
CA ASN A 97 -20.23 -7.31 -28.56
C ASN A 97 -19.90 -6.54 -29.84
N GLU A 98 -19.68 -7.27 -30.94
CA GLU A 98 -19.28 -6.73 -32.24
C GLU A 98 -20.28 -5.74 -32.87
N ASN A 99 -21.52 -5.70 -32.37
CA ASN A 99 -22.56 -4.77 -32.86
C ASN A 99 -22.71 -3.54 -31.97
N THR A 100 -22.18 -3.57 -30.75
CA THR A 100 -22.31 -2.50 -29.75
C THR A 100 -20.98 -1.84 -29.42
N ASP A 101 -19.86 -2.37 -29.92
CA ASP A 101 -18.54 -1.78 -29.84
C ASP A 101 -17.80 -1.99 -31.19
N PRO A 102 -17.38 -0.92 -31.91
CA PRO A 102 -16.64 -1.00 -33.16
C PRO A 102 -15.27 -1.68 -33.06
N TRP A 103 -14.67 -1.70 -31.87
CA TRP A 103 -13.32 -2.16 -31.61
C TRP A 103 -13.26 -3.47 -30.83
N PHE A 104 -14.43 -4.00 -30.44
CA PHE A 104 -14.60 -5.22 -29.67
C PHE A 104 -13.64 -6.35 -30.07
N GLN A 105 -12.91 -6.84 -29.08
CA GLN A 105 -12.21 -8.11 -29.10
C GLN A 105 -12.91 -9.11 -28.18
N PRO A 106 -13.06 -10.38 -28.57
CA PRO A 106 -13.66 -11.40 -27.72
C PRO A 106 -12.72 -11.89 -26.60
N GLN A 107 -11.68 -11.12 -26.26
CA GLN A 107 -10.59 -11.51 -25.37
C GLN A 107 -10.07 -10.31 -24.60
N THR A 108 -9.94 -10.46 -23.28
CA THR A 108 -9.11 -9.58 -22.45
C THR A 108 -7.70 -10.17 -22.26
N ALA A 109 -6.73 -9.36 -21.88
CA ALA A 109 -5.37 -9.80 -21.57
C ALA A 109 -5.33 -10.77 -20.38
N PHE A 110 -6.20 -10.58 -19.39
CA PHE A 110 -6.31 -11.43 -18.21
C PHE A 110 -7.59 -12.27 -18.22
N ARG A 111 -7.63 -13.34 -17.43
CA ARG A 111 -8.72 -14.31 -17.40
C ARG A 111 -9.22 -14.52 -15.98
N GLN A 112 -10.49 -14.87 -15.88
CA GLN A 112 -11.13 -15.30 -14.65
C GLN A 112 -10.54 -16.62 -14.14
N SER A 113 -10.82 -16.95 -12.88
CA SER A 113 -10.40 -18.22 -12.29
C SER A 113 -10.97 -19.46 -13.00
N ASP A 114 -12.10 -19.31 -13.69
CA ASP A 114 -12.72 -20.37 -14.51
C ASP A 114 -12.11 -20.52 -15.92
N GLY A 115 -11.10 -19.70 -16.25
CA GLY A 115 -10.39 -19.70 -17.52
C GLY A 115 -11.05 -18.90 -18.64
N LYS A 116 -12.25 -18.33 -18.44
CA LYS A 116 -12.86 -17.40 -19.38
C LYS A 116 -12.17 -16.03 -19.32
N TYR A 117 -12.33 -15.23 -20.36
CA TYR A 117 -11.92 -13.82 -20.34
C TYR A 117 -12.79 -13.02 -19.37
N LEU A 118 -12.36 -11.80 -19.02
CA LEU A 118 -13.15 -10.96 -18.13
C LEU A 118 -14.46 -10.54 -18.80
N ASN A 119 -15.46 -10.20 -17.99
CA ASN A 119 -16.74 -9.70 -18.48
C ASN A 119 -16.81 -8.19 -18.20
N SER A 120 -16.55 -7.39 -19.22
CA SER A 120 -16.54 -5.92 -19.15
C SER A 120 -17.88 -5.31 -18.79
N ALA A 121 -18.99 -6.02 -19.02
CA ALA A 121 -20.32 -5.55 -18.64
C ALA A 121 -20.63 -5.73 -17.15
N THR A 122 -19.87 -6.55 -16.41
CA THR A 122 -20.16 -6.85 -15.00
C THR A 122 -19.00 -6.62 -14.03
N LEU A 123 -17.76 -6.62 -14.50
CA LEU A 123 -16.57 -6.46 -13.66
C LEU A 123 -15.91 -5.11 -13.96
N PRO A 124 -15.97 -4.14 -13.03
CA PRO A 124 -15.16 -2.94 -13.07
C PRO A 124 -13.66 -3.28 -13.18
N HIS A 125 -13.08 -2.96 -14.32
CA HIS A 125 -11.65 -3.06 -14.54
C HIS A 125 -11.10 -1.91 -15.36
N VAL A 126 -9.81 -1.63 -15.15
CA VAL A 126 -9.01 -0.66 -15.88
C VAL A 126 -8.14 -1.35 -16.91
N VAL A 127 -7.79 -0.62 -17.96
CA VAL A 127 -6.91 -1.07 -19.03
C VAL A 127 -5.59 -0.34 -18.93
N VAL A 128 -4.49 -1.09 -18.83
CA VAL A 128 -3.14 -0.51 -18.81
C VAL A 128 -2.55 -0.52 -20.22
N PRO A 129 -1.73 0.48 -20.61
CA PRO A 129 -1.10 0.44 -21.92
C PRO A 129 -0.16 -0.74 -22.05
N MET A 130 -0.08 -1.31 -23.26
CA MET A 130 0.88 -2.37 -23.55
C MET A 130 2.32 -1.96 -23.19
N ALA A 131 3.00 -2.86 -22.47
CA ALA A 131 4.38 -2.68 -22.07
C ALA A 131 5.29 -2.38 -23.27
N SER A 132 6.08 -1.32 -23.16
CA SER A 132 6.95 -0.84 -24.23
C SER A 132 8.17 -0.12 -23.64
N SER A 133 9.01 0.45 -24.49
CA SER A 133 10.10 1.31 -24.03
C SER A 133 9.63 2.59 -23.33
N ARG A 134 8.36 3.01 -23.54
CA ARG A 134 7.78 4.14 -22.79
C ARG A 134 7.61 3.79 -21.32
N TRP A 135 7.01 2.64 -21.06
CA TRP A 135 6.76 2.12 -19.72
C TRP A 135 6.42 0.63 -19.78
N ASP A 136 6.94 -0.12 -18.82
CA ASP A 136 6.57 -1.51 -18.57
C ASP A 136 5.89 -1.59 -17.21
N TYR A 137 4.56 -1.69 -17.21
CA TYR A 137 3.76 -1.73 -15.97
C TYR A 137 4.18 -2.86 -15.03
N ARG A 138 4.70 -3.98 -15.56
CA ARG A 138 5.15 -5.14 -14.77
C ARG A 138 6.36 -4.80 -13.91
N SER A 139 7.23 -3.91 -14.40
CA SER A 139 8.38 -3.42 -13.63
C SER A 139 7.97 -2.58 -12.41
N ALA A 140 6.75 -2.05 -12.42
CA ALA A 140 6.15 -1.33 -11.31
C ALA A 140 5.34 -2.24 -10.38
N GLY A 141 5.37 -3.58 -10.56
CA GLY A 141 4.62 -4.51 -9.72
C GLY A 141 3.13 -4.61 -10.05
N ILE A 142 2.72 -4.13 -11.23
CA ILE A 142 1.34 -4.23 -11.71
C ILE A 142 1.17 -5.54 -12.49
N THR A 143 0.10 -6.27 -12.19
CA THR A 143 -0.29 -7.55 -12.80
C THR A 143 -1.79 -7.59 -13.04
N GLY A 144 -2.29 -8.61 -13.75
CA GLY A 144 -3.74 -8.85 -13.81
C GLY A 144 -4.31 -9.03 -12.40
N GLY A 145 -5.39 -8.32 -12.10
CA GLY A 145 -5.99 -8.32 -10.77
C GLY A 145 -5.43 -7.26 -9.82
N THR A 146 -4.37 -6.54 -10.19
CA THR A 146 -3.90 -5.40 -9.39
C THR A 146 -5.02 -4.41 -9.18
N VAL A 147 -5.26 -4.02 -7.94
CA VAL A 147 -6.39 -3.14 -7.60
C VAL A 147 -6.08 -1.70 -7.94
N ALA A 148 -7.10 -0.98 -8.42
CA ALA A 148 -7.09 0.44 -8.71
C ALA A 148 -8.26 1.14 -8.00
N ALA A 149 -8.01 2.31 -7.43
CA ALA A 149 -9.05 3.29 -7.16
C ALA A 149 -9.19 4.20 -8.39
N VAL A 150 -10.38 4.26 -8.98
CA VAL A 150 -10.68 5.14 -10.11
C VAL A 150 -11.62 6.22 -9.63
N VAL A 151 -11.21 7.47 -9.81
CA VAL A 151 -11.90 8.62 -9.23
C VAL A 151 -12.42 9.52 -10.34
N TYR A 152 -13.73 9.76 -10.33
CA TYR A 152 -14.39 10.72 -11.20
C TYR A 152 -15.41 11.52 -10.39
N GLN A 153 -15.28 12.84 -10.41
CA GLN A 153 -16.07 13.74 -9.57
C GLN A 153 -15.96 13.34 -8.08
N ASP A 154 -17.08 13.05 -7.42
CA ASP A 154 -17.14 12.66 -6.01
C ASP A 154 -17.22 11.13 -5.83
N THR A 155 -17.08 10.38 -6.93
CA THR A 155 -17.22 8.92 -6.96
C THR A 155 -15.85 8.24 -7.00
N VAL A 156 -15.68 7.25 -6.14
CA VAL A 156 -14.55 6.32 -6.16
C VAL A 156 -15.08 4.93 -6.47
N VAL A 157 -14.55 4.29 -7.51
CA VAL A 157 -14.81 2.88 -7.83
C VAL A 157 -13.51 2.11 -7.72
N TYR A 158 -13.52 1.02 -6.95
CA TYR A 158 -12.41 0.10 -6.93
C TYR A 158 -12.57 -0.92 -8.05
N ALA A 159 -11.50 -1.09 -8.81
CA ALA A 159 -11.49 -1.89 -10.02
C ALA A 159 -10.20 -2.73 -10.05
N VAL A 160 -10.14 -3.71 -10.94
CA VAL A 160 -8.92 -4.50 -11.17
C VAL A 160 -8.23 -4.08 -12.46
N VAL A 161 -6.93 -4.30 -12.60
CA VAL A 161 -6.27 -4.28 -13.91
C VAL A 161 -6.71 -5.52 -14.68
N GLY A 162 -7.54 -5.31 -15.70
CA GLY A 162 -8.24 -6.38 -16.41
C GLY A 162 -7.82 -6.60 -17.85
N ASP A 163 -7.32 -5.56 -18.50
CA ASP A 163 -6.87 -5.63 -19.89
C ASP A 163 -5.60 -4.82 -20.17
N VAL A 164 -5.09 -4.98 -21.39
CA VAL A 164 -3.93 -4.29 -21.93
C VAL A 164 -4.28 -3.63 -23.26
N GLY A 165 -4.29 -2.30 -23.24
CA GLY A 165 -4.67 -1.46 -24.36
C GLY A 165 -3.50 -1.10 -25.29
N PRO A 166 -3.73 -0.17 -26.23
CA PRO A 166 -2.73 0.26 -27.20
C PRO A 166 -1.47 0.87 -26.55
N ALA A 167 -0.32 0.69 -27.21
CA ALA A 167 0.98 1.15 -26.67
C ALA A 167 1.14 2.69 -26.59
N GLY A 168 0.19 3.47 -27.14
CA GLY A 168 0.29 4.91 -27.30
C GLY A 168 -0.77 5.75 -26.58
N ALA A 169 -1.82 5.11 -26.05
CA ALA A 169 -2.94 5.76 -25.37
C ALA A 169 -3.13 5.19 -23.95
N ILE A 170 -3.85 5.92 -23.11
CA ILE A 170 -4.17 5.52 -21.73
C ILE A 170 -5.44 6.26 -21.29
N GLY A 171 -6.22 5.65 -20.39
CA GLY A 171 -7.53 6.18 -19.98
C GLY A 171 -8.68 5.23 -20.30
N GLU A 172 -8.41 3.94 -20.52
CA GLU A 172 -9.42 2.97 -20.92
C GLU A 172 -9.93 2.16 -19.71
N GLY A 173 -11.22 1.77 -19.73
CA GLY A 173 -11.83 0.96 -18.70
C GLY A 173 -13.16 0.34 -19.11
N SER A 174 -13.54 -0.72 -18.39
CA SER A 174 -14.71 -1.53 -18.71
C SER A 174 -16.03 -0.75 -18.73
N TYR A 175 -17.03 -1.27 -19.46
CA TYR A 175 -18.42 -0.82 -19.40
C TYR A 175 -18.94 -0.69 -17.95
N ALA A 176 -18.70 -1.71 -17.11
CA ALA A 176 -19.16 -1.73 -15.72
C ALA A 176 -18.51 -0.62 -14.89
N LEU A 177 -17.24 -0.32 -15.14
CA LEU A 177 -16.53 0.77 -14.48
C LEU A 177 -17.11 2.14 -14.89
N ALA A 178 -17.39 2.34 -16.18
CA ALA A 178 -18.03 3.57 -16.66
C ALA A 178 -19.40 3.79 -16.00
N GLU A 179 -20.24 2.75 -15.96
CA GLU A 179 -21.55 2.81 -15.32
C GLU A 179 -21.43 3.14 -13.82
N ALA A 180 -20.50 2.48 -13.11
CA ALA A 180 -20.26 2.71 -11.68
C ALA A 180 -19.75 4.13 -11.39
N LEU A 181 -18.97 4.73 -12.29
CA LEU A 181 -18.49 6.11 -12.18
C LEU A 181 -19.56 7.16 -12.56
N GLY A 182 -20.69 6.74 -13.15
CA GLY A 182 -21.68 7.65 -13.73
C GLY A 182 -21.22 8.30 -15.04
N ILE A 183 -20.24 7.70 -15.72
CA ILE A 183 -19.80 8.06 -17.06
C ILE A 183 -20.71 7.31 -18.06
N ASN A 184 -21.00 7.91 -19.22
CA ASN A 184 -21.82 7.23 -20.24
C ASN A 184 -21.12 5.92 -20.66
N PRO A 185 -21.69 4.72 -20.40
CA PRO A 185 -21.01 3.46 -20.64
C PRO A 185 -21.16 2.95 -22.08
N ASP A 186 -21.81 3.71 -22.97
CA ASP A 186 -21.97 3.32 -24.37
C ASP A 186 -20.60 3.10 -25.06
N PRO A 187 -20.30 1.91 -25.61
CA PRO A 187 -18.97 1.65 -26.16
C PRO A 187 -18.68 2.36 -27.50
N HIS A 188 -19.69 2.88 -28.19
CA HIS A 188 -19.49 3.62 -29.44
C HIS A 188 -19.22 5.11 -29.20
N TYR A 189 -19.92 5.72 -28.25
CA TYR A 189 -19.95 7.19 -28.09
C TYR A 189 -19.90 7.66 -26.63
N GLY A 190 -19.77 6.73 -25.70
CA GLY A 190 -19.65 6.99 -24.28
C GLY A 190 -18.27 7.50 -23.90
N GLY A 191 -17.95 7.36 -22.62
CA GLY A 191 -16.74 7.91 -22.04
C GLY A 191 -16.84 9.40 -21.72
N ILE A 192 -15.70 9.99 -21.40
CA ILE A 192 -15.55 11.42 -21.12
C ILE A 192 -14.15 11.88 -21.52
N SER A 193 -14.03 12.94 -22.32
CA SER A 193 -12.73 13.46 -22.76
C SER A 193 -12.09 14.41 -21.74
N GLY A 194 -10.77 14.59 -21.88
CA GLY A 194 -9.97 15.47 -21.03
C GLY A 194 -9.49 14.76 -19.77
N LYS A 195 -8.39 15.26 -19.19
CA LYS A 195 -7.77 14.73 -17.97
C LYS A 195 -8.65 14.97 -16.73
N VAL A 196 -9.71 14.19 -16.57
CA VAL A 196 -10.74 14.36 -15.54
C VAL A 196 -10.97 13.12 -14.68
N VAL A 197 -10.43 11.96 -15.09
CA VAL A 197 -10.47 10.72 -14.31
C VAL A 197 -9.07 10.43 -13.78
N ASP A 198 -8.97 10.23 -12.47
CA ASP A 198 -7.72 9.82 -11.82
C ASP A 198 -7.73 8.31 -11.65
N PHE A 199 -6.74 7.64 -12.23
CA PHE A 199 -6.54 6.19 -12.10
C PHE A 199 -5.38 5.96 -11.12
N ILE A 200 -5.65 5.31 -9.99
CA ILE A 200 -4.69 5.14 -8.90
C ILE A 200 -4.54 3.66 -8.60
N LEU A 201 -3.48 3.05 -9.13
CA LEU A 201 -3.18 1.63 -8.96
C LEU A 201 -2.32 1.41 -7.71
N PHE A 202 -2.56 0.30 -7.02
CA PHE A 202 -1.81 -0.13 -5.85
C PHE A 202 -0.99 -1.39 -6.17
N PRO A 203 0.24 -1.26 -6.70
CA PRO A 203 1.10 -2.41 -6.96
C PRO A 203 1.24 -3.37 -5.78
N GLY A 204 1.20 -4.67 -6.07
CA GLY A 204 1.26 -5.73 -5.07
C GLY A 204 -0.05 -6.01 -4.33
N VAL A 205 -1.07 -5.16 -4.46
CA VAL A 205 -2.43 -5.40 -3.97
C VAL A 205 -3.27 -5.97 -5.11
N THR A 206 -3.85 -7.15 -4.93
CA THR A 206 -4.58 -7.87 -5.99
C THR A 206 -5.89 -8.45 -5.47
N ALA A 207 -6.94 -8.32 -6.27
CA ALA A 207 -8.16 -9.10 -6.04
C ALA A 207 -7.94 -10.56 -6.42
N SER A 208 -8.43 -11.49 -5.59
CA SER A 208 -8.25 -12.93 -5.78
C SER A 208 -9.51 -13.73 -5.41
N PRO A 209 -10.22 -14.29 -6.41
CA PRO A 209 -9.89 -14.29 -7.84
C PRO A 209 -10.13 -12.91 -8.48
N ILE A 210 -9.55 -12.67 -9.67
CA ILE A 210 -9.62 -11.36 -10.36
C ILE A 210 -11.06 -10.88 -10.61
N GLU A 211 -12.01 -11.80 -10.79
CA GLU A 211 -13.43 -11.51 -10.98
C GLU A 211 -14.20 -11.20 -9.68
N ASP A 212 -13.55 -11.30 -8.52
CA ASP A 212 -14.14 -10.96 -7.24
C ASP A 212 -14.07 -9.44 -7.00
N HIS A 213 -15.14 -8.75 -7.39
CA HIS A 213 -15.24 -7.31 -7.20
C HIS A 213 -15.34 -6.92 -5.72
N ASP A 214 -15.95 -7.75 -4.86
CA ASP A 214 -16.07 -7.44 -3.43
C ASP A 214 -14.69 -7.47 -2.76
N ASP A 215 -13.83 -8.42 -3.18
CA ASP A 215 -12.42 -8.46 -2.78
C ASP A 215 -11.65 -7.24 -3.29
N ALA A 216 -11.86 -6.83 -4.56
CA ALA A 216 -11.26 -5.60 -5.09
C ALA A 216 -11.66 -4.35 -4.30
N VAL A 217 -12.92 -4.26 -3.84
CA VAL A 217 -13.40 -3.16 -2.97
C VAL A 217 -12.75 -3.21 -1.59
N SER A 218 -12.65 -4.39 -0.99
CA SER A 218 -12.02 -4.58 0.32
C SER A 218 -10.54 -4.21 0.30
N GLU A 219 -9.78 -4.85 -0.59
CA GLU A 219 -8.33 -4.66 -0.73
C GLU A 219 -8.01 -3.25 -1.22
N GLY A 220 -8.81 -2.73 -2.16
CA GLY A 220 -8.67 -1.36 -2.65
C GLY A 220 -8.92 -0.32 -1.58
N GLY A 221 -9.97 -0.48 -0.76
CA GLY A 221 -10.27 0.42 0.35
C GLY A 221 -9.16 0.46 1.40
N GLN A 222 -8.59 -0.71 1.73
CA GLN A 222 -7.45 -0.82 2.63
C GLN A 222 -6.20 -0.16 2.03
N ALA A 223 -5.87 -0.47 0.78
CA ALA A 223 -4.71 0.09 0.09
C ALA A 223 -4.80 1.62 -0.09
N ALA A 224 -5.98 2.12 -0.43
CA ALA A 224 -6.24 3.55 -0.54
C ALA A 224 -6.11 4.26 0.81
N THR A 225 -6.62 3.65 1.90
CA THR A 225 -6.45 4.18 3.26
C THR A 225 -4.97 4.20 3.65
N ALA A 226 -4.26 3.09 3.43
CA ALA A 226 -2.84 2.97 3.70
C ALA A 226 -2.01 4.00 2.90
N PHE A 227 -2.34 4.18 1.62
CA PHE A 227 -1.72 5.19 0.76
C PHE A 227 -1.94 6.61 1.28
N LEU A 228 -3.18 6.97 1.65
CA LEU A 228 -3.50 8.28 2.22
C LEU A 228 -2.80 8.52 3.56
N ASN A 229 -2.66 7.47 4.36
CA ASN A 229 -1.92 7.52 5.60
C ASN A 229 -0.41 7.54 5.36
N GLY A 230 0.11 7.31 4.15
CA GLY A 230 1.55 7.35 3.85
C GLY A 230 2.27 6.01 4.03
N CYS A 231 1.56 4.90 4.22
CA CYS A 231 2.15 3.56 4.17
C CYS A 231 2.75 3.30 2.78
N GLY A 232 4.04 2.94 2.77
CA GLY A 232 4.85 2.80 1.56
C GLY A 232 5.60 4.07 1.13
N ARG A 233 5.35 5.23 1.75
CA ARG A 233 6.16 6.45 1.58
C ARG A 233 7.25 6.50 2.66
N TYR A 234 8.28 5.68 2.48
CA TYR A 234 9.43 5.65 3.39
C TYR A 234 10.57 6.58 2.98
N GLY A 235 10.44 7.29 1.85
CA GLY A 235 11.54 8.06 1.27
C GLY A 235 11.58 9.52 1.70
N PHE A 236 12.11 9.77 2.89
CA PHE A 236 12.32 11.12 3.41
C PHE A 236 13.77 11.60 3.20
N SER A 237 13.98 12.91 3.08
CA SER A 237 15.32 13.51 3.04
C SER A 237 16.04 13.43 4.39
N SER A 238 15.31 13.21 5.48
CA SER A 238 15.82 13.02 6.83
C SER A 238 14.84 12.16 7.63
N TYR A 239 15.33 11.45 8.64
CA TYR A 239 14.51 10.66 9.57
C TYR A 239 14.63 11.28 10.97
N PRO A 240 13.76 12.25 11.33
CA PRO A 240 13.85 12.95 12.60
C PRO A 240 13.53 12.01 13.76
N ALA A 241 13.99 12.39 14.96
CA ALA A 241 13.52 11.71 16.16
C ALA A 241 12.01 11.96 16.33
N LEU A 242 11.24 10.91 16.59
CA LEU A 242 9.80 10.98 16.83
C LEU A 242 9.47 10.54 18.26
N GLU A 243 8.51 11.24 18.87
CA GLU A 243 8.02 10.95 20.21
C GLU A 243 6.55 11.36 20.40
N THR A 244 5.98 11.02 21.56
CA THR A 244 4.58 11.30 21.85
C THR A 244 4.23 12.78 21.65
N GLY A 245 3.23 13.04 20.82
CA GLY A 245 2.76 14.38 20.46
C GLY A 245 3.22 14.86 19.08
N ASP A 246 4.15 14.16 18.43
CA ASP A 246 4.49 14.40 17.04
C ASP A 246 3.37 13.91 16.11
N SER A 247 3.25 14.54 14.95
CA SER A 247 2.25 14.20 13.93
C SER A 247 2.83 14.40 12.54
N GLY A 248 2.42 13.60 11.56
CA GLY A 248 2.77 13.81 10.15
C GLY A 248 3.18 12.54 9.41
N ALA A 249 3.68 12.73 8.19
CA ALA A 249 3.98 11.62 7.28
C ALA A 249 5.06 10.67 7.81
N GLU A 250 6.04 11.20 8.56
CA GLU A 250 7.09 10.41 9.21
C GLU A 250 6.51 9.52 10.33
N VAL A 251 5.53 10.03 11.09
CA VAL A 251 4.83 9.25 12.12
C VAL A 251 4.03 8.13 11.48
N SER A 252 3.26 8.42 10.44
CA SER A 252 2.53 7.37 9.75
C SER A 252 3.45 6.32 9.15
N ALA A 253 4.53 6.75 8.50
CA ALA A 253 5.53 5.84 7.93
C ALA A 253 6.14 4.92 9.00
N ALA A 254 6.42 5.45 10.19
CA ALA A 254 6.86 4.65 11.32
C ALA A 254 5.80 3.64 11.77
N GLN A 255 4.54 4.06 11.91
CA GLN A 255 3.43 3.17 12.30
C GLN A 255 3.23 2.04 11.27
N CYS A 256 3.33 2.33 9.97
CA CYS A 256 3.25 1.32 8.92
C CYS A 256 4.45 0.35 8.96
N LEU A 257 5.67 0.86 9.18
CA LEU A 257 6.84 0.00 9.35
C LEU A 257 6.69 -0.91 10.57
N LEU A 258 6.20 -0.39 11.70
CA LEU A 258 5.96 -1.19 12.90
C LEU A 258 4.96 -2.31 12.63
N ASP A 259 3.88 -2.03 11.90
CA ASP A 259 2.90 -3.06 11.49
C ASP A 259 3.54 -4.14 10.60
N ASP A 260 4.27 -3.74 9.56
CA ASP A 260 5.05 -4.64 8.67
C ASP A 260 6.06 -5.51 9.45
N LEU A 261 6.58 -4.98 10.56
CA LEU A 261 7.55 -5.63 11.45
C LEU A 261 6.91 -6.55 12.48
N GLY A 262 5.58 -6.66 12.52
CA GLY A 262 4.84 -7.48 13.49
C GLY A 262 4.58 -6.80 14.84
N PHE A 263 4.69 -5.47 14.89
CA PHE A 263 4.38 -4.62 16.03
C PHE A 263 3.22 -3.67 15.67
N PRO A 264 2.01 -4.21 15.41
CA PRO A 264 0.87 -3.40 14.98
C PRO A 264 0.57 -2.30 16.01
N VAL A 265 0.25 -1.13 15.51
CA VAL A 265 -0.22 0.00 16.33
C VAL A 265 -1.72 -0.12 16.52
N ASP A 266 -2.18 -0.15 17.77
CA ASP A 266 -3.62 -0.15 18.07
C ASP A 266 -4.28 1.10 17.48
N GLY A 267 -5.27 0.92 16.62
CA GLY A 267 -5.91 2.01 15.87
C GLY A 267 -5.29 2.31 14.50
N GLY A 268 -4.21 1.61 14.14
CA GLY A 268 -3.57 1.69 12.83
C GLY A 268 -2.65 2.90 12.64
N PRO A 269 -2.15 3.12 11.41
CA PRO A 269 -1.25 4.24 11.09
C PRO A 269 -2.04 5.55 10.98
N THR A 270 -2.32 6.18 12.12
CA THR A 270 -3.10 7.42 12.24
C THR A 270 -2.33 8.67 11.82
N GLY A 271 -1.00 8.61 11.78
CA GLY A 271 -0.12 9.78 11.63
C GLY A 271 0.05 10.62 12.89
N GLU A 272 -0.50 10.17 14.02
CA GLU A 272 -0.36 10.80 15.33
C GLU A 272 0.45 9.89 16.26
N PHE A 273 1.55 10.40 16.82
CA PHE A 273 2.42 9.63 17.69
C PHE A 273 1.82 9.65 19.09
N ASP A 274 0.95 8.69 19.35
CA ASP A 274 0.23 8.56 20.62
C ASP A 274 0.84 7.47 21.53
N ALA A 275 0.11 7.14 22.60
CA ALA A 275 0.54 6.11 23.54
C ALA A 275 0.54 4.70 22.92
N ALA A 276 -0.33 4.42 21.95
CA ALA A 276 -0.35 3.15 21.24
C ALA A 276 0.90 3.01 20.36
N THR A 277 1.27 4.08 19.65
CA THR A 277 2.50 4.16 18.86
C THR A 277 3.74 3.96 19.74
N ALA A 278 3.83 4.68 20.87
CA ALA A 278 4.95 4.52 21.81
C ALA A 278 5.07 3.09 22.36
N ALA A 279 3.94 2.42 22.61
CA ALA A 279 3.92 1.03 23.07
C ALA A 279 4.42 0.06 21.99
N ALA A 280 3.97 0.22 20.73
CA ALA A 280 4.46 -0.57 19.60
C ALA A 280 5.98 -0.38 19.38
N VAL A 281 6.46 0.87 19.44
CA VAL A 281 7.90 1.18 19.37
C VAL A 281 8.66 0.49 20.49
N THR A 282 8.15 0.53 21.72
CA THR A 282 8.77 -0.14 22.87
C THR A 282 8.87 -1.65 22.65
N GLY A 283 7.83 -2.28 22.10
CA GLY A 283 7.83 -3.69 21.74
C GLY A 283 8.90 -4.02 20.68
N PHE A 284 8.98 -3.22 19.62
CA PHE A 284 9.99 -3.36 18.58
C PHE A 284 11.41 -3.18 19.14
N GLN A 285 11.62 -2.16 19.96
CA GLN A 285 12.91 -1.92 20.61
C GLN A 285 13.33 -3.09 21.49
N ALA A 286 12.39 -3.71 22.20
CA ALA A 286 12.67 -4.90 23.00
C ALA A 286 13.09 -6.10 22.15
N ASP A 287 12.46 -6.32 20.98
CA ASP A 287 12.82 -7.39 20.04
C ASP A 287 14.20 -7.20 19.42
N ARG A 288 14.62 -5.94 19.23
CA ARG A 288 15.91 -5.58 18.62
C ARG A 288 17.02 -5.30 19.61
N ASP A 289 16.80 -5.54 20.91
CA ASP A 289 17.73 -5.21 21.98
C ASP A 289 18.15 -3.71 22.01
N LEU A 290 17.27 -2.83 21.54
CA LEU A 290 17.43 -1.37 21.58
C LEU A 290 16.96 -0.78 22.92
N PRO A 291 17.37 0.46 23.28
CA PRO A 291 16.82 1.16 24.43
C PRO A 291 15.30 1.32 24.32
N GLN A 292 14.56 0.65 25.22
CA GLN A 292 13.09 0.62 25.30
C GLN A 292 12.50 1.92 25.84
N ASN A 293 12.72 3.03 25.12
CA ASN A 293 12.31 4.37 25.52
C ASN A 293 11.01 4.84 24.84
N GLY A 294 10.47 4.06 23.89
CA GLY A 294 9.24 4.37 23.17
C GLY A 294 9.35 5.56 22.20
N ARG A 295 10.56 6.07 21.97
CA ARG A 295 10.86 7.13 20.99
C ARG A 295 11.56 6.50 19.78
N ILE A 296 11.31 7.02 18.59
CA ILE A 296 11.99 6.57 17.38
C ILE A 296 13.15 7.53 17.12
N ASP A 297 14.37 7.13 17.45
CA ASP A 297 15.61 7.84 17.14
C ASP A 297 16.29 7.27 15.88
N SER A 298 17.50 7.75 15.55
CA SER A 298 18.26 7.27 14.38
C SER A 298 18.53 5.76 14.42
N HIS A 299 18.82 5.20 15.60
CA HIS A 299 19.03 3.77 15.78
C HIS A 299 17.75 2.98 15.49
N THR A 300 16.63 3.41 16.06
CA THR A 300 15.32 2.78 15.85
C THR A 300 14.90 2.87 14.38
N TRP A 301 15.04 4.05 13.75
CA TRP A 301 14.79 4.23 12.30
C TRP A 301 15.65 3.30 11.45
N THR A 302 16.95 3.22 11.73
CA THR A 302 17.89 2.38 10.97
C THR A 302 17.49 0.90 11.04
N ALA A 303 17.12 0.42 12.24
CA ALA A 303 16.68 -0.95 12.45
C ALA A 303 15.35 -1.28 11.76
N MET A 304 14.39 -0.33 11.73
CA MET A 304 13.12 -0.50 11.02
C MET A 304 13.32 -0.47 9.50
N LEU A 305 14.02 0.54 8.98
CA LEU A 305 14.20 0.77 7.54
C LEU A 305 15.07 -0.29 6.86
N SER A 306 16.00 -0.93 7.58
CA SER A 306 16.88 -1.96 7.04
C SER A 306 16.27 -3.37 7.03
N HIS A 307 15.05 -3.54 7.56
CA HIS A 307 14.40 -4.84 7.66
C HIS A 307 14.15 -5.51 6.29
N GLY A 308 14.25 -6.83 6.26
CA GLY A 308 13.99 -7.66 5.08
C GLY A 308 15.21 -8.47 4.65
N THR A 309 15.28 -8.80 3.36
CA THR A 309 16.34 -9.64 2.80
C THR A 309 17.72 -8.99 2.89
N THR A 310 18.78 -9.80 2.93
CA THR A 310 20.17 -9.35 3.11
C THR A 310 21.05 -9.73 1.91
N PRO A 311 20.73 -9.26 0.69
CA PRO A 311 21.54 -9.57 -0.49
C PRO A 311 22.92 -8.89 -0.42
N LEU A 312 23.91 -9.46 -1.08
CA LEU A 312 25.21 -8.80 -1.27
C LEU A 312 25.02 -7.57 -2.17
N LEU A 313 25.29 -6.37 -1.66
CA LEU A 313 25.26 -5.14 -2.44
C LEU A 313 26.65 -4.49 -2.51
N ARG A 314 26.94 -3.87 -3.65
CA ARG A 314 28.19 -3.14 -3.97
C ARG A 314 27.96 -2.23 -5.16
N GLU A 315 28.95 -1.42 -5.52
CA GLU A 315 28.89 -0.55 -6.70
C GLU A 315 28.35 -1.28 -7.95
N GLY A 316 27.37 -0.65 -8.62
CA GLY A 316 26.66 -1.20 -9.77
C GLY A 316 25.43 -2.04 -9.45
N SER A 317 25.18 -2.38 -8.17
CA SER A 317 23.93 -3.02 -7.75
C SER A 317 22.75 -2.07 -7.96
N THR A 318 21.57 -2.61 -8.29
CA THR A 318 20.35 -1.82 -8.44
C THR A 318 19.11 -2.49 -7.85
N GLY A 319 18.07 -1.71 -7.62
CA GLY A 319 16.73 -2.20 -7.25
C GLY A 319 16.32 -1.91 -5.81
N ALA A 320 15.21 -2.52 -5.38
CA ALA A 320 14.55 -2.20 -4.11
C ALA A 320 15.43 -2.40 -2.87
N ALA A 321 16.35 -3.38 -2.89
CA ALA A 321 17.29 -3.59 -1.79
C ALA A 321 18.29 -2.42 -1.65
N VAL A 322 18.67 -1.78 -2.75
CA VAL A 322 19.52 -0.58 -2.74
C VAL A 322 18.76 0.62 -2.20
N VAL A 323 17.50 0.81 -2.61
CA VAL A 323 16.64 1.88 -2.03
C VAL A 323 16.52 1.69 -0.51
N ARG A 324 16.30 0.45 -0.05
CA ARG A 324 16.24 0.12 1.38
C ARG A 324 17.54 0.49 2.10
N LEU A 325 18.68 0.10 1.54
CA LEU A 325 20.00 0.46 2.07
C LEU A 325 20.16 1.98 2.15
N GLN A 326 19.86 2.72 1.09
CA GLN A 326 20.00 4.18 1.03
C GLN A 326 19.16 4.87 2.11
N ARG A 327 17.93 4.39 2.37
CA ARG A 327 17.08 4.88 3.47
C ARG A 327 17.72 4.65 4.84
N ALA A 328 18.17 3.42 5.10
CA ALA A 328 18.78 3.06 6.37
C ALA A 328 20.09 3.83 6.63
N LEU A 329 20.92 4.04 5.60
CA LEU A 329 22.14 4.85 5.70
C LEU A 329 21.84 6.33 5.98
N THR A 330 20.81 6.90 5.34
CA THR A 330 20.39 8.27 5.65
C THR A 330 19.89 8.41 7.09
N ALA A 331 19.20 7.40 7.63
CA ALA A 331 18.80 7.39 9.04
C ALA A 331 20.02 7.26 9.98
N ALA A 332 20.96 6.36 9.68
CA ALA A 332 22.12 6.08 10.51
C ALA A 332 23.12 7.24 10.56
N LEU A 333 23.39 7.85 9.40
CA LEU A 333 24.41 8.88 9.25
C LEU A 333 23.86 10.30 9.42
N GLY A 334 22.55 10.49 9.29
CA GLY A 334 21.91 11.81 9.29
C GLY A 334 22.17 12.62 8.01
N GLU A 335 22.77 12.01 6.98
CA GLU A 335 23.11 12.66 5.72
C GLU A 335 22.21 12.13 4.57
N PRO A 336 21.59 13.03 3.78
CA PRO A 336 20.66 12.63 2.73
C PRO A 336 21.38 11.92 1.57
N LEU A 337 20.89 10.73 1.20
CA LEU A 337 21.26 10.02 -0.01
C LEU A 337 20.14 10.07 -1.04
N GLY A 338 20.51 10.05 -2.32
CA GLY A 338 19.55 9.75 -3.38
C GLY A 338 19.00 8.34 -3.18
N GLN A 339 17.68 8.21 -3.03
CA GLN A 339 16.99 6.91 -2.86
C GLN A 339 16.52 6.36 -4.21
N ASP A 340 17.44 6.38 -5.18
CA ASP A 340 17.19 6.05 -6.58
C ASP A 340 17.30 4.55 -6.87
N GLY A 341 17.74 3.77 -5.89
CA GLY A 341 17.96 2.34 -6.05
C GLY A 341 19.17 2.01 -6.92
N ILE A 342 20.12 2.94 -7.07
CA ILE A 342 21.38 2.76 -7.79
C ILE A 342 22.53 2.86 -6.78
N PHE A 343 23.29 1.78 -6.65
CA PHE A 343 24.45 1.76 -5.79
C PHE A 343 25.62 2.38 -6.55
N GLY A 344 25.71 3.70 -6.51
CA GLY A 344 26.82 4.47 -7.09
C GLY A 344 27.85 4.93 -6.06
N PRO A 345 28.83 5.76 -6.47
CA PRO A 345 29.93 6.19 -5.60
C PRO A 345 29.50 6.89 -4.31
N LEU A 346 28.37 7.62 -4.32
CA LEU A 346 27.83 8.26 -3.11
C LEU A 346 27.27 7.23 -2.11
N THR A 347 26.62 6.17 -2.61
CA THR A 347 26.14 5.07 -1.75
C THR A 347 27.31 4.25 -1.22
N GLU A 348 28.33 3.99 -2.04
CA GLU A 348 29.55 3.32 -1.60
C GLU A 348 30.25 4.07 -0.48
N GLN A 349 30.45 5.39 -0.64
CA GLN A 349 31.05 6.21 0.41
C GLN A 349 30.23 6.16 1.72
N ALA A 350 28.91 6.25 1.63
CA ALA A 350 28.06 6.14 2.82
C ALA A 350 28.12 4.76 3.48
N VAL A 351 28.29 3.68 2.72
CA VAL A 351 28.52 2.34 3.28
C VAL A 351 29.85 2.30 4.03
N ILE A 352 30.92 2.83 3.46
CA ILE A 352 32.24 2.92 4.10
C ILE A 352 32.15 3.74 5.40
N ASP A 353 31.46 4.88 5.37
CA ASP A 353 31.28 5.75 6.53
C ASP A 353 30.50 5.03 7.65
N TYR A 354 29.42 4.31 7.29
CA TYR A 354 28.64 3.52 8.23
C TYR A 354 29.43 2.32 8.80
N GLN A 355 30.16 1.59 7.96
CA GLN A 355 31.02 0.50 8.40
C GLN A 355 32.06 0.99 9.40
N ASN A 356 32.70 2.13 9.13
CA ASN A 356 33.63 2.77 10.05
C ASN A 356 32.95 3.15 11.38
N SER A 357 31.75 3.75 11.35
CA SER A 357 31.02 4.11 12.59
C SER A 357 30.58 2.89 13.39
N ALA A 358 30.23 1.80 12.73
CA ALA A 358 29.82 0.54 13.34
C ALA A 358 31.00 -0.39 13.72
N GLY A 359 32.26 0.02 13.45
CA GLY A 359 33.45 -0.77 13.75
C GLY A 359 33.60 -2.06 12.91
N LEU A 360 33.08 -2.03 11.68
CA LEU A 360 33.20 -3.11 10.69
C LEU A 360 34.40 -2.85 9.76
N ASP A 361 34.78 -3.87 8.98
CA ASP A 361 35.69 -3.67 7.85
C ASP A 361 35.02 -2.74 6.82
N ASP A 362 35.70 -1.66 6.44
CA ASP A 362 35.17 -0.55 5.63
C ASP A 362 35.41 -0.75 4.12
N ASP A 363 35.03 -1.94 3.64
CA ASP A 363 35.27 -2.39 2.28
C ASP A 363 34.26 -1.86 1.24
N GLY A 364 33.27 -1.07 1.66
CA GLY A 364 32.22 -0.52 0.79
C GLY A 364 31.21 -1.56 0.29
N ILE A 365 31.25 -2.79 0.82
CA ILE A 365 30.40 -3.90 0.41
C ILE A 365 29.39 -4.21 1.53
N VAL A 366 28.11 -4.23 1.17
CA VAL A 366 27.05 -4.59 2.11
C VAL A 366 26.84 -6.11 2.08
N GLY A 367 27.61 -6.79 2.94
CA GLY A 367 27.47 -8.21 3.21
C GLY A 367 26.61 -8.51 4.46
N PRO A 368 26.58 -9.77 4.91
CA PRO A 368 25.79 -10.17 6.08
C PRO A 368 26.10 -9.40 7.36
N LEU A 369 27.36 -8.98 7.57
CA LEU A 369 27.75 -8.23 8.77
C LEU A 369 27.22 -6.81 8.75
N THR A 370 27.36 -6.10 7.62
CA THR A 370 26.82 -4.74 7.44
C THR A 370 25.30 -4.73 7.57
N TRP A 371 24.60 -5.71 6.97
CA TRP A 371 23.15 -5.84 7.15
C TRP A 371 22.75 -6.10 8.61
N ALA A 372 23.48 -6.98 9.30
CA ALA A 372 23.18 -7.28 10.70
C ALA A 372 23.38 -6.06 11.61
N ALA A 373 24.39 -5.23 11.35
CA ALA A 373 24.60 -3.97 12.06
C ALA A 373 23.44 -2.99 11.82
N LEU A 374 23.05 -2.77 10.56
CA LEU A 374 21.91 -1.91 10.22
C LEU A 374 20.61 -2.39 10.90
N GLN A 375 20.38 -3.71 10.94
CA GLN A 375 19.15 -4.29 11.51
C GLN A 375 19.10 -4.27 13.05
N ARG A 376 20.26 -4.18 13.70
CA ARG A 376 20.36 -3.83 15.13
C ARG A 376 20.24 -2.33 15.36
N GLY A 377 20.44 -1.52 14.33
CA GLY A 377 20.51 -0.07 14.42
C GLY A 377 21.81 0.40 15.08
N ASP A 378 22.93 -0.29 14.85
CA ASP A 378 24.26 0.07 15.40
C ASP A 378 24.76 1.44 14.91
#